data_AF-A0A0M4TLK0-F1
#
_entry.id   AF-A0A0M4TLK0-F1
#
_cell.length_a   1.000
_cell.length_b   1.000
_cell.length_c   1.000
_cell.angle_alpha   90.00
_cell.angle_beta   90.00
_cell.angle_gamma   90.00
#
_symmetry.space_group_name_H-M   'P 1'
#
loop_
_entity.id
_entity.type
_entity.pdbx_description
1 polymer ?
#
loop_
_entity_poly.entity_id
_entity_poly.type
_entity_poly.pdbx_seq_one_letter_code
_entity_poly.pdbx_strand_id
1 'polypeptide(L)'
;MFKKSLMLLACLMSFGFAANMDANKSDALNLNVVKNIKVAHKMSDLSKSCVECHAEKTPGIVADWKNSRHAHVGVSCMDCHSVNADNPMASVKVHPKDSNNHVSMLVSPKTCAKCHENEVEEFTKSGHARGAMQMYANPVIVKLMYHYEGMDHPEYKMAPDATGCSQCHGTVIKLDADHKPTKETWPNYGIGNVYPDGGVGGCKSCHSAHTFSIAEARKPAACASCHLGPDHPDIEIFNNSMHGHIYNSEAHKWNFDAAPDTWDVPDFRAPTCAACHMSGVGETTTTHNVSRRLKWNLWGVSSKLRTAGDEQAAVVYEKTGKLNVGTPLAGHPNGPEAARAEMKLVCKACHTSTHTDNFFIMGDKQVELYNVYNAEATKMLEELKAKNLLLEDAWSDEFQDVYYHMWHHEGRRMRQGALMGGPDYSHWHGVFEVKNDIRKLREIYKKRMESGKVE
;
A
#
# COMPACT_ATOMS: atom_id res chain seq x y z
N MET A 1 -16.45 -71.04 -24.44
CA MET A 1 -16.98 -71.06 -25.84
C MET A 1 -17.04 -69.59 -26.29
N PHE A 2 -16.58 -69.17 -27.48
CA PHE A 2 -17.00 -69.55 -28.86
C PHE A 2 -18.51 -69.29 -29.07
N LYS A 3 -19.00 -68.54 -30.06
CA LYS A 3 -18.44 -67.97 -31.33
C LYS A 3 -19.05 -66.56 -31.56
N LYS A 4 -18.44 -65.64 -32.35
CA LYS A 4 -18.66 -65.39 -33.80
C LYS A 4 -20.16 -65.56 -34.21
N SER A 5 -20.86 -64.64 -34.86
CA SER A 5 -20.59 -63.81 -36.07
C SER A 5 -21.67 -62.69 -36.18
N LEU A 6 -21.83 -61.84 -37.22
CA LEU A 6 -21.36 -61.85 -38.62
C LEU A 6 -21.20 -60.44 -39.22
N MET A 7 -20.49 -60.44 -40.36
CA MET A 7 -20.17 -59.42 -41.38
C MET A 7 -21.29 -58.46 -41.84
N LEU A 8 -21.06 -57.46 -42.73
CA LEU A 8 -19.92 -56.59 -43.12
C LEU A 8 -20.29 -55.92 -44.47
N LEU A 9 -20.10 -54.61 -44.61
CA LEU A 9 -19.94 -53.86 -45.89
C LEU A 9 -19.29 -52.51 -45.46
N ALA A 10 -18.09 -52.05 -45.86
CA ALA A 10 -17.30 -52.17 -47.10
C ALA A 10 -17.98 -51.50 -48.31
N CYS A 11 -17.34 -50.66 -49.12
CA CYS A 11 -15.98 -50.06 -49.11
C CYS A 11 -16.14 -48.56 -49.53
N LEU A 12 -15.18 -47.66 -49.79
CA LEU A 12 -13.73 -47.58 -50.12
C LEU A 12 -13.17 -46.30 -49.42
N MET A 13 -11.88 -45.97 -49.25
CA MET A 13 -10.54 -46.59 -49.28
C MET A 13 -9.62 -45.58 -48.51
N SER A 14 -8.67 -45.91 -47.61
CA SER A 14 -7.30 -46.44 -47.81
C SER A 14 -6.44 -45.72 -48.87
N PHE A 15 -5.16 -45.39 -48.68
CA PHE A 15 -4.27 -45.30 -47.50
C PHE A 15 -3.01 -44.51 -47.97
N GLY A 16 -2.23 -43.87 -47.08
CA GLY A 16 -1.06 -43.09 -47.52
C GLY A 16 -0.08 -42.72 -46.41
N PHE A 17 0.62 -43.71 -45.86
CA PHE A 17 1.62 -43.51 -44.79
C PHE A 17 3.03 -43.39 -45.39
N ALA A 18 3.73 -42.29 -45.10
CA ALA A 18 5.20 -42.22 -45.04
C ALA A 18 5.61 -40.96 -44.26
N ALA A 19 6.55 -41.12 -43.32
CA ALA A 19 7.21 -39.98 -42.69
C ALA A 19 8.49 -39.65 -43.45
N ASN A 20 8.87 -38.37 -43.46
CA ASN A 20 10.26 -37.97 -43.55
C ASN A 20 10.47 -36.79 -42.61
N MET A 21 11.55 -36.85 -41.83
CA MET A 21 12.05 -35.70 -41.07
C MET A 21 12.93 -34.89 -42.01
N ASP A 22 12.75 -33.58 -42.06
CA ASP A 22 13.86 -32.69 -42.37
C ASP A 22 13.70 -31.33 -41.67
N ALA A 23 14.81 -30.64 -41.46
CA ALA A 23 14.90 -29.52 -40.52
C ALA A 23 14.75 -28.13 -41.18
N ASN A 24 14.72 -27.10 -40.33
CA ASN A 24 14.88 -25.69 -40.69
C ASN A 24 13.84 -25.09 -41.65
N LYS A 25 12.67 -24.77 -41.08
CA LYS A 25 12.10 -23.41 -41.20
C LYS A 25 11.22 -23.06 -40.00
N SER A 26 11.81 -22.36 -39.03
CA SER A 26 11.06 -21.57 -38.08
C SER A 26 10.58 -20.30 -38.80
N ASP A 27 9.40 -20.34 -39.38
CA ASP A 27 8.74 -19.13 -39.89
C ASP A 27 8.37 -18.24 -38.69
N ALA A 28 9.34 -17.38 -38.31
CA ALA A 28 9.16 -16.43 -37.25
C ALA A 28 8.00 -15.50 -37.60
N LEU A 29 6.94 -15.51 -36.77
CA LEU A 29 5.81 -14.59 -36.87
C LEU A 29 6.30 -13.16 -36.66
N ASN A 30 6.72 -12.54 -37.76
CA ASN A 30 7.28 -11.20 -37.81
C ASN A 30 6.16 -10.17 -37.70
N LEU A 31 5.56 -10.12 -36.50
CA LEU A 31 4.44 -9.26 -36.12
C LEU A 31 4.91 -7.80 -35.99
N ASN A 32 5.34 -7.22 -37.11
CA ASN A 32 5.59 -5.79 -37.30
C ASN A 32 4.27 -5.00 -37.26
N VAL A 33 3.58 -5.04 -36.12
CA VAL A 33 2.36 -4.30 -35.84
C VAL A 33 2.73 -2.90 -35.34
N VAL A 34 3.51 -2.18 -36.16
CA VAL A 34 3.80 -0.75 -35.99
C VAL A 34 2.53 0.04 -36.33
N LYS A 35 1.56 0.01 -35.39
CA LYS A 35 0.34 0.82 -35.47
C LYS A 35 0.72 2.28 -35.33
N ASN A 36 0.78 3.01 -36.45
CA ASN A 36 1.07 4.44 -36.52
C ASN A 36 0.34 5.26 -35.43
N ILE A 37 1.07 5.63 -34.37
CA ILE A 37 0.53 6.46 -33.26
C ILE A 37 0.63 7.92 -33.67
N LYS A 38 -0.38 8.42 -34.40
CA LYS A 38 -0.52 9.87 -34.61
C LYS A 38 -1.05 10.53 -33.33
N VAL A 39 -0.17 11.12 -32.54
CA VAL A 39 -0.57 11.93 -31.38
C VAL A 39 -1.19 13.24 -31.86
N ALA A 40 -2.37 13.59 -31.33
CA ALA A 40 -3.22 14.67 -31.83
C ALA A 40 -2.95 16.05 -31.19
N HIS A 41 -1.84 16.21 -30.46
CA HIS A 41 -1.43 17.46 -29.82
C HIS A 41 -0.01 17.86 -30.23
N LYS A 42 0.31 19.15 -30.10
CA LYS A 42 1.61 19.74 -30.48
C LYS A 42 2.74 19.38 -29.50
N MET A 43 3.05 18.10 -29.41
CA MET A 43 4.29 17.62 -28.79
C MET A 43 5.50 18.25 -29.50
N SER A 44 6.57 18.54 -28.74
CA SER A 44 7.86 18.91 -29.36
C SER A 44 8.44 17.73 -30.14
N ASP A 45 9.31 17.98 -31.11
CA ASP A 45 9.94 16.89 -31.88
C ASP A 45 10.81 15.98 -31.01
N LEU A 46 11.42 16.52 -29.95
CA LEU A 46 12.11 15.73 -28.94
C LEU A 46 11.13 14.82 -28.18
N SER A 47 9.99 15.35 -27.74
CA SER A 47 8.93 14.57 -27.07
C SER A 47 8.36 13.45 -27.96
N LYS A 48 8.26 13.67 -29.28
CA LYS A 48 7.89 12.62 -30.26
C LYS A 48 8.96 11.54 -30.34
N SER A 49 10.24 11.94 -30.45
CA SER A 49 11.35 10.97 -30.51
C SER A 49 11.43 10.06 -29.29
N CYS A 50 11.06 10.56 -28.10
CA CYS A 50 10.89 9.74 -26.91
C CYS A 50 9.82 8.66 -27.12
N VAL A 51 8.62 9.03 -27.55
CA VAL A 51 7.50 8.09 -27.79
C VAL A 51 7.83 7.09 -28.90
N GLU A 52 8.42 7.55 -30.01
CA GLU A 52 8.77 6.70 -31.16
C GLU A 52 9.84 5.66 -30.79
N CYS A 53 10.92 6.08 -30.11
CA CYS A 53 11.96 5.16 -29.65
C CYS A 53 11.45 4.20 -28.56
N HIS A 54 10.73 4.71 -27.55
CA HIS A 54 10.21 3.87 -26.47
C HIS A 54 9.05 2.96 -26.89
N ALA A 55 8.35 3.23 -28.00
CA ALA A 55 7.39 2.30 -28.58
C ALA A 55 8.09 1.00 -29.05
N GLU A 56 9.36 1.07 -29.47
CA GLU A 56 10.18 -0.12 -29.74
C GLU A 56 10.82 -0.70 -28.47
N LYS A 57 11.44 0.15 -27.63
CA LYS A 57 12.32 -0.32 -26.54
C LYS A 57 11.57 -0.70 -25.26
N THR A 58 10.43 -0.05 -24.99
CA THR A 58 9.59 -0.28 -23.80
C THR A 58 8.10 -0.18 -24.16
N PRO A 59 7.58 -1.02 -25.07
CA PRO A 59 6.24 -0.89 -25.64
C PRO A 59 5.11 -0.81 -24.60
N GLY A 60 5.24 -1.51 -23.47
CA GLY A 60 4.27 -1.45 -22.37
C GLY A 60 4.14 -0.05 -21.76
N ILE A 61 5.27 0.63 -21.49
CA ILE A 61 5.28 2.00 -20.93
C ILE A 61 4.57 2.98 -21.86
N VAL A 62 4.79 2.86 -23.17
CA VAL A 62 4.14 3.74 -24.17
C VAL A 62 2.67 3.38 -24.36
N ALA A 63 2.28 2.11 -24.24
CA ALA A 63 0.89 1.69 -24.27
C ALA A 63 0.10 2.22 -23.06
N ASP A 64 0.64 2.07 -21.85
CA ASP A 64 0.08 2.60 -20.60
C ASP A 64 -0.05 4.12 -20.66
N TRP A 65 1.04 4.83 -20.98
CA TRP A 65 1.01 6.30 -21.13
C TRP A 65 -0.04 6.73 -22.15
N LYS A 66 -0.10 6.10 -23.32
CA LYS A 66 -1.09 6.43 -24.37
C LYS A 66 -2.54 6.24 -23.89
N ASN A 67 -2.79 5.28 -23.00
CA ASN A 67 -4.12 5.03 -22.43
C ASN A 67 -4.43 5.93 -21.22
N SER A 68 -3.42 6.54 -20.60
CA SER A 68 -3.58 7.47 -19.47
C SER A 68 -4.35 8.74 -19.82
N ARG A 69 -4.97 9.39 -18.81
CA ARG A 69 -5.51 10.74 -18.99
C ARG A 69 -4.41 11.77 -19.30
N HIS A 70 -3.18 11.56 -18.84
CA HIS A 70 -2.02 12.44 -19.12
C HIS A 70 -1.75 12.59 -20.63
N ALA A 71 -1.68 11.49 -21.38
CA ALA A 71 -1.49 11.57 -22.83
C ALA A 71 -2.66 12.26 -23.55
N HIS A 72 -3.90 12.06 -23.07
CA HIS A 72 -5.09 12.70 -23.64
C HIS A 72 -5.11 14.22 -23.43
N VAL A 73 -4.50 14.75 -22.36
CA VAL A 73 -4.33 16.20 -22.12
C VAL A 73 -2.98 16.75 -22.58
N GLY A 74 -2.13 15.92 -23.21
CA GLY A 74 -0.86 16.32 -23.81
C GLY A 74 0.37 16.27 -22.90
N VAL A 75 0.25 15.81 -21.65
CA VAL A 75 1.40 15.58 -20.75
C VAL A 75 2.24 14.42 -21.31
N SER A 76 3.48 14.73 -21.67
CA SER A 76 4.41 13.83 -22.35
C SER A 76 5.40 13.17 -21.40
N CYS A 77 6.20 12.24 -21.93
CA CYS A 77 7.34 11.65 -21.21
C CYS A 77 8.29 12.73 -20.67
N MET A 78 8.45 13.85 -21.36
CA MET A 78 9.39 14.90 -20.96
C MET A 78 8.92 15.69 -19.74
N ASP A 79 7.62 15.96 -19.61
CA ASP A 79 7.09 16.81 -18.54
C ASP A 79 7.29 16.19 -17.14
N CYS A 80 7.34 14.84 -17.10
CA CYS A 80 7.66 14.06 -15.91
C CYS A 80 9.16 13.74 -15.78
N HIS A 81 9.83 13.29 -16.85
CA HIS A 81 11.19 12.74 -16.75
C HIS A 81 12.31 13.73 -17.07
N SER A 82 12.07 14.81 -17.81
CA SER A 82 13.14 15.75 -18.17
C SER A 82 13.43 16.70 -17.01
N VAL A 83 14.72 16.84 -16.71
CA VAL A 83 15.23 17.62 -15.58
C VAL A 83 16.43 18.45 -16.02
N ASN A 84 16.71 19.52 -15.28
CA ASN A 84 17.92 20.30 -15.48
C ASN A 84 19.16 19.48 -15.08
N ALA A 85 20.32 19.81 -15.63
CA ALA A 85 21.59 19.13 -15.36
C ALA A 85 22.09 19.26 -13.90
N ASP A 86 21.58 20.23 -13.14
CA ASP A 86 21.86 20.47 -11.72
C ASP A 86 20.90 19.73 -10.77
N ASN A 87 19.88 19.05 -11.29
CA ASN A 87 18.98 18.24 -10.48
C ASN A 87 19.73 17.00 -9.93
N PRO A 88 19.62 16.67 -8.63
CA PRO A 88 20.36 15.55 -8.02
C PRO A 88 19.93 14.16 -8.50
N MET A 89 18.89 14.05 -9.34
CA MET A 89 18.45 12.82 -10.00
C MET A 89 18.69 12.83 -11.52
N ALA A 90 19.38 13.86 -12.05
CA ALA A 90 19.69 13.97 -13.47
C ALA A 90 20.67 12.89 -13.93
N SER A 91 20.36 12.23 -15.05
CA SER A 91 21.25 11.27 -15.69
C SER A 91 22.60 11.90 -16.04
N VAL A 92 23.70 11.24 -15.67
CA VAL A 92 25.09 11.70 -15.95
C VAL A 92 25.33 11.93 -17.45
N LYS A 93 24.58 11.24 -18.32
CA LYS A 93 24.57 11.43 -19.77
C LYS A 93 23.20 11.95 -20.22
N VAL A 94 23.21 12.84 -21.21
CA VAL A 94 22.01 13.31 -21.90
C VAL A 94 21.22 12.16 -22.55
N HIS A 95 19.90 12.28 -22.57
CA HIS A 95 18.98 11.31 -23.16
C HIS A 95 17.83 12.03 -23.89
N PRO A 96 17.60 11.74 -25.19
CA PRO A 96 18.39 10.86 -26.07
C PRO A 96 19.84 11.34 -26.26
N LYS A 97 20.72 10.46 -26.73
CA LYS A 97 22.12 10.78 -27.04
C LYS A 97 22.17 11.95 -28.04
N ASP A 98 23.16 12.83 -27.87
CA ASP A 98 23.40 14.00 -28.73
C ASP A 98 22.27 15.06 -28.68
N SER A 99 21.43 15.02 -27.64
CA SER A 99 20.51 16.11 -27.27
C SER A 99 21.04 16.93 -26.08
N ASN A 100 20.38 18.05 -25.75
CA ASN A 100 20.69 18.85 -24.56
C ASN A 100 19.84 18.46 -23.33
N ASN A 101 19.19 17.29 -23.34
CA ASN A 101 18.18 16.91 -22.37
C ASN A 101 18.73 15.91 -21.34
N HIS A 102 18.65 16.22 -20.04
CA HIS A 102 18.89 15.25 -18.98
C HIS A 102 17.57 14.65 -18.52
N VAL A 103 17.59 13.38 -18.11
CA VAL A 103 16.39 12.68 -17.62
C VAL A 103 16.62 12.10 -16.24
N SER A 104 15.55 12.04 -15.44
CA SER A 104 15.50 11.24 -14.23
C SER A 104 14.65 9.99 -14.46
N MET A 105 15.16 8.83 -14.05
CA MET A 105 14.33 7.61 -13.93
C MET A 105 13.36 7.68 -12.74
N LEU A 106 13.62 8.60 -11.80
CA LEU A 106 12.81 8.85 -10.61
C LEU A 106 11.92 10.09 -10.82
N VAL A 107 10.61 9.92 -10.71
CA VAL A 107 9.65 11.03 -10.69
C VAL A 107 9.19 11.24 -9.25
N SER A 108 9.75 12.24 -8.58
CA SER A 108 9.40 12.60 -7.21
C SER A 108 8.06 13.35 -7.13
N PRO A 109 7.44 13.45 -5.95
CA PRO A 109 6.26 14.31 -5.76
C PRO A 109 6.51 15.80 -6.08
N LYS A 110 7.76 16.29 -6.04
CA LYS A 110 8.10 17.66 -6.47
C LYS A 110 7.90 17.87 -7.97
N THR A 111 7.95 16.81 -8.79
CA THR A 111 7.53 16.88 -10.19
C THR A 111 6.01 16.88 -10.33
N CYS A 112 5.30 16.08 -9.54
CA CYS A 112 3.82 16.06 -9.53
C CYS A 112 3.23 17.42 -9.12
N ALA A 113 3.82 18.07 -8.10
CA ALA A 113 3.38 19.35 -7.56
C ALA A 113 3.36 20.51 -8.57
N LYS A 114 4.05 20.39 -9.72
CA LYS A 114 3.98 21.36 -10.83
C LYS A 114 2.56 21.49 -11.43
N CYS A 115 1.71 20.49 -11.24
CA CYS A 115 0.31 20.47 -11.70
C CYS A 115 -0.68 20.01 -10.62
N HIS A 116 -0.20 19.30 -9.59
CA HIS A 116 -0.96 18.70 -8.50
C HIS A 116 -0.45 19.17 -7.13
N GLU A 117 -0.34 20.50 -6.96
CA GLU A 117 0.19 21.13 -5.76
C GLU A 117 -0.65 20.75 -4.52
N ASN A 118 -1.98 20.85 -4.62
CA ASN A 118 -2.93 20.52 -3.57
C ASN A 118 -2.78 19.06 -3.11
N GLU A 119 -2.79 18.11 -4.05
CA GLU A 119 -2.73 16.69 -3.77
C GLU A 119 -1.40 16.29 -3.11
N VAL A 120 -0.30 16.95 -3.49
CA VAL A 120 1.01 16.74 -2.84
C VAL A 120 1.06 17.40 -1.45
N GLU A 121 0.51 18.60 -1.27
CA GLU A 121 0.43 19.24 0.05
C GLU A 121 -0.40 18.40 1.03
N GLU A 122 -1.58 17.94 0.63
CA GLU A 122 -2.42 17.03 1.40
C GLU A 122 -1.73 15.68 1.69
N PHE A 123 -1.03 15.11 0.70
CA PHE A 123 -0.29 13.87 0.90
C PHE A 123 0.81 14.05 1.96
N THR A 124 1.58 15.14 1.92
CA THR A 124 2.67 15.40 2.89
C THR A 124 2.17 15.61 4.32
N LYS A 125 0.94 16.11 4.48
CA LYS A 125 0.19 16.22 5.76
C LYS A 125 -0.38 14.88 6.26
N SER A 126 -0.26 13.80 5.49
CA SER A 126 -0.80 12.48 5.83
C SER A 126 0.20 11.58 6.53
N GLY A 127 -0.32 10.66 7.36
CA GLY A 127 0.48 9.59 7.99
C GLY A 127 1.17 8.62 7.01
N HIS A 128 0.90 8.70 5.70
CA HIS A 128 1.64 7.96 4.66
C HIS A 128 2.98 8.62 4.32
N ALA A 129 3.11 9.95 4.42
CA ALA A 129 4.34 10.66 4.07
C ALA A 129 5.54 10.26 4.94
N ARG A 130 5.28 9.84 6.19
CA ARG A 130 6.31 9.29 7.09
C ARG A 130 6.71 7.83 6.82
N GLY A 131 6.16 7.17 5.79
CA GLY A 131 6.27 5.73 5.54
C GLY A 131 7.68 5.15 5.72
N ALA A 132 8.65 5.60 4.92
CA ALA A 132 10.04 5.17 5.02
C ALA A 132 10.75 5.80 6.23
N MET A 133 10.49 7.09 6.48
CA MET A 133 11.18 7.86 7.52
C MET A 133 11.00 7.26 8.91
N GLN A 134 9.78 6.84 9.28
CA GLN A 134 9.53 6.21 10.59
C GLN A 134 10.24 4.86 10.75
N MET A 135 10.46 4.15 9.63
CA MET A 135 11.03 2.80 9.61
C MET A 135 12.52 2.87 9.90
N TYR A 136 13.26 3.68 9.13
CA TYR A 136 14.70 3.84 9.29
C TYR A 136 15.10 4.77 10.45
N ALA A 137 14.20 5.63 10.95
CA ALA A 137 14.45 6.42 12.17
C ALA A 137 14.19 5.65 13.47
N ASN A 138 13.58 4.46 13.43
CA ASN A 138 13.29 3.65 14.61
C ASN A 138 14.32 2.52 14.77
N PRO A 139 15.24 2.59 15.77
CA PRO A 139 16.29 1.59 15.94
C PRO A 139 15.76 0.19 16.26
N VAL A 140 14.54 0.07 16.80
CA VAL A 140 13.91 -1.25 17.06
C VAL A 140 13.53 -1.93 15.75
N ILE A 141 12.98 -1.19 14.79
CA ILE A 141 12.60 -1.71 13.46
C ILE A 141 13.85 -1.95 12.61
N VAL A 142 14.85 -1.09 12.70
CA VAL A 142 16.16 -1.33 12.05
C VAL A 142 16.85 -2.59 12.60
N LYS A 143 16.74 -2.87 13.92
CA LYS A 143 17.22 -4.15 14.49
C LYS A 143 16.39 -5.34 13.98
N LEU A 144 15.06 -5.21 13.90
CA LEU A 144 14.17 -6.24 13.35
C LEU A 144 14.59 -6.65 11.93
N MET A 145 14.62 -5.68 11.00
CA MET A 145 14.88 -5.95 9.57
C MET A 145 16.28 -6.55 9.30
N TYR A 146 17.32 -6.07 9.97
CA TYR A 146 18.71 -6.41 9.59
C TYR A 146 19.38 -7.46 10.49
N HIS A 147 19.10 -7.45 11.80
CA HIS A 147 19.73 -8.37 12.75
C HIS A 147 18.89 -9.63 12.97
N TYR A 148 17.57 -9.50 13.15
CA TYR A 148 16.70 -10.67 13.35
C TYR A 148 16.29 -11.29 12.01
N GLU A 149 15.60 -10.55 11.15
CA GLU A 149 15.11 -11.05 9.84
C GLU A 149 16.27 -11.23 8.84
N GLY A 150 17.16 -10.25 8.77
CA GLY A 150 18.37 -10.29 7.95
C GLY A 150 19.50 -11.15 8.50
N MET A 151 19.36 -11.68 9.72
CA MET A 151 20.33 -12.55 10.42
C MET A 151 21.77 -11.99 10.49
N ASP A 152 21.94 -10.66 10.42
CA ASP A 152 23.21 -9.96 10.19
C ASP A 152 24.02 -10.45 8.96
N HIS A 153 23.42 -11.25 8.07
CA HIS A 153 24.14 -11.96 7.02
C HIS A 153 24.87 -11.00 6.07
N PRO A 154 26.19 -11.14 5.86
CA PRO A 154 27.02 -10.12 5.23
C PRO A 154 26.58 -9.76 3.80
N GLU A 155 25.99 -10.70 3.07
CA GLU A 155 25.45 -10.49 1.72
C GLU A 155 23.93 -10.29 1.67
N TYR A 156 23.16 -10.86 2.62
CA TYR A 156 21.70 -11.02 2.49
C TYR A 156 20.86 -10.18 3.44
N LYS A 157 21.44 -9.55 4.47
CA LYS A 157 20.68 -8.82 5.51
C LYS A 157 19.76 -7.70 5.00
N MET A 158 20.01 -7.18 3.80
CA MET A 158 19.18 -6.14 3.18
C MET A 158 17.94 -6.70 2.47
N ALA A 159 17.87 -8.01 2.21
CA ALA A 159 16.81 -8.60 1.41
C ALA A 159 15.40 -8.47 2.03
N PRO A 160 15.17 -8.73 3.34
CA PRO A 160 13.85 -8.59 3.95
C PRO A 160 13.26 -7.18 3.80
N ASP A 161 14.09 -6.14 3.99
CA ASP A 161 13.68 -4.75 3.75
C ASP A 161 13.44 -4.48 2.26
N ALA A 162 14.41 -4.82 1.40
CA ALA A 162 14.37 -4.49 -0.03
C ALA A 162 13.23 -5.19 -0.81
N THR A 163 12.80 -6.40 -0.40
CA THR A 163 11.68 -7.12 -1.03
C THR A 163 10.40 -7.13 -0.20
N GLY A 164 10.45 -6.70 1.06
CA GLY A 164 9.32 -6.67 1.99
C GLY A 164 9.02 -5.24 2.46
N CYS A 165 9.57 -4.86 3.61
CA CYS A 165 9.18 -3.66 4.37
C CYS A 165 9.17 -2.39 3.50
N SER A 166 10.25 -2.12 2.76
CA SER A 166 10.36 -0.96 1.89
C SER A 166 9.35 -0.95 0.73
N GLN A 167 8.86 -2.10 0.27
CA GLN A 167 7.93 -2.14 -0.87
C GLN A 167 6.55 -1.57 -0.49
N CYS A 168 6.18 -1.63 0.79
CA CYS A 168 4.99 -0.98 1.33
C CYS A 168 5.30 0.43 1.87
N HIS A 169 6.34 0.56 2.71
CA HIS A 169 6.68 1.80 3.41
C HIS A 169 7.34 2.86 2.52
N GLY A 170 8.04 2.45 1.48
CA GLY A 170 8.98 3.27 0.71
C GLY A 170 10.39 3.14 1.27
N THR A 171 11.38 3.68 0.56
CA THR A 171 12.78 3.71 0.99
C THR A 171 13.40 5.11 0.92
N VAL A 172 14.62 5.26 1.41
CA VAL A 172 15.45 6.45 1.18
C VAL A 172 16.29 6.16 -0.07
N ILE A 173 15.83 6.64 -1.22
CA ILE A 173 16.34 6.24 -2.53
C ILE A 173 17.77 6.75 -2.70
N LYS A 174 18.70 5.82 -2.96
CA LYS A 174 20.12 6.10 -3.17
C LYS A 174 20.46 5.98 -4.65
N LEU A 175 21.38 6.82 -5.11
CA LEU A 175 21.96 6.72 -6.45
C LEU A 175 23.40 6.22 -6.39
N ASP A 176 23.83 5.53 -7.44
CA ASP A 176 25.23 5.19 -7.68
C ASP A 176 25.98 6.35 -8.38
N ALA A 177 27.26 6.12 -8.71
CA ALA A 177 28.12 7.10 -9.38
C ALA A 177 27.72 7.39 -10.85
N ASP A 178 26.82 6.60 -11.45
CA ASP A 178 26.20 6.83 -12.76
C ASP A 178 24.85 7.58 -12.64
N HIS A 179 24.47 7.99 -11.41
CA HIS A 179 23.16 8.52 -11.01
C HIS A 179 21.98 7.55 -11.26
N LYS A 180 22.21 6.24 -11.12
CA LYS A 180 21.16 5.21 -11.20
C LYS A 180 20.72 4.78 -9.79
N PRO A 181 19.43 4.51 -9.54
CA PRO A 181 18.96 3.97 -8.28
C PRO A 181 19.63 2.63 -7.93
N THR A 182 20.09 2.47 -6.68
CA THR A 182 20.77 1.23 -6.27
C THR A 182 19.78 0.08 -6.04
N LYS A 183 20.22 -1.18 -6.22
CA LYS A 183 19.39 -2.38 -6.10
C LYS A 183 18.77 -2.58 -4.70
N GLU A 184 19.38 -1.99 -3.67
CA GLU A 184 18.90 -1.99 -2.28
C GLU A 184 17.75 -0.98 -2.06
N THR A 185 17.51 -0.07 -3.02
CA THR A 185 16.51 0.99 -2.91
C THR A 185 15.57 1.10 -4.12
N TRP A 186 15.74 0.25 -5.13
CA TRP A 186 14.93 0.25 -6.36
C TRP A 186 15.00 -1.12 -7.07
N PRO A 187 13.92 -1.61 -7.72
CA PRO A 187 12.61 -0.99 -7.88
C PRO A 187 11.83 -0.90 -6.57
N ASN A 188 11.04 0.17 -6.41
CA ASN A 188 10.22 0.39 -5.23
C ASN A 188 8.89 1.06 -5.59
N TYR A 189 7.79 0.69 -4.90
CA TYR A 189 6.45 1.29 -5.05
C TYR A 189 5.84 1.78 -3.73
N GLY A 190 6.61 1.79 -2.64
CA GLY A 190 6.12 2.10 -1.31
C GLY A 190 5.74 3.57 -1.09
N ILE A 191 4.84 3.79 -0.13
CA ILE A 191 4.04 5.02 -0.08
C ILE A 191 4.82 6.25 0.43
N GLY A 192 5.83 6.08 1.28
CA GLY A 192 6.57 7.17 1.93
C GLY A 192 8.02 7.31 1.50
N ASN A 193 8.33 7.05 0.21
CA ASN A 193 9.68 7.19 -0.36
C ASN A 193 10.29 8.58 -0.13
N VAL A 194 11.60 8.64 0.12
CA VAL A 194 12.40 9.88 0.20
C VAL A 194 13.37 9.92 -0.98
N TYR A 195 13.31 11.00 -1.77
CA TYR A 195 14.05 11.16 -3.03
C TYR A 195 15.31 12.04 -2.84
N PRO A 196 16.34 11.91 -3.72
CA PRO A 196 17.53 12.76 -3.70
C PRO A 196 17.28 14.27 -3.88
N ASP A 197 16.15 14.68 -4.46
CA ASP A 197 15.71 16.08 -4.56
C ASP A 197 14.97 16.59 -3.30
N GLY A 198 14.91 15.76 -2.25
CA GLY A 198 14.17 16.02 -1.02
C GLY A 198 12.65 15.89 -1.15
N GLY A 199 12.12 15.37 -2.27
CA GLY A 199 10.72 14.98 -2.37
C GLY A 199 10.38 13.80 -1.47
N VAL A 200 9.16 13.78 -0.92
CA VAL A 200 8.68 12.74 0.00
C VAL A 200 7.30 12.24 -0.42
N GLY A 201 7.19 10.96 -0.81
CA GLY A 201 5.91 10.30 -1.16
C GLY A 201 5.93 9.40 -2.40
N GLY A 202 5.00 8.46 -2.45
CA GLY A 202 4.81 7.46 -3.51
C GLY A 202 3.59 7.75 -4.39
N CYS A 203 3.65 8.77 -5.24
CA CYS A 203 2.52 9.15 -6.12
C CYS A 203 2.11 8.06 -7.16
N LYS A 204 2.83 6.94 -7.23
CA LYS A 204 2.51 5.79 -8.10
C LYS A 204 2.03 4.53 -7.36
N SER A 205 1.78 4.62 -6.04
CA SER A 205 1.40 3.47 -5.21
C SER A 205 -0.06 3.04 -5.39
N CYS A 206 -0.99 3.99 -5.55
CA CYS A 206 -2.44 3.72 -5.66
C CYS A 206 -2.96 3.76 -7.11
N HIS A 207 -2.39 4.64 -7.94
CA HIS A 207 -2.65 4.72 -9.38
C HIS A 207 -1.31 4.59 -10.10
N SER A 208 -1.03 3.40 -10.64
CA SER A 208 0.30 3.01 -11.05
C SER A 208 0.78 3.71 -12.32
N ALA A 209 2.10 3.91 -12.40
CA ALA A 209 2.73 4.37 -13.63
C ALA A 209 2.73 3.23 -14.67
N HIS A 210 2.32 3.46 -15.93
CA HIS A 210 2.19 4.77 -16.58
C HIS A 210 0.76 5.15 -16.97
N THR A 211 -0.24 4.39 -16.51
CA THR A 211 -1.66 4.65 -16.81
C THR A 211 -2.27 5.71 -15.88
N PHE A 212 -1.81 5.79 -14.62
CA PHE A 212 -2.26 6.77 -13.61
C PHE A 212 -3.79 6.87 -13.50
N SER A 213 -4.48 5.72 -13.37
CA SER A 213 -5.94 5.68 -13.42
C SER A 213 -6.59 6.01 -12.06
N ILE A 214 -7.49 6.99 -12.03
CA ILE A 214 -8.34 7.23 -10.85
C ILE A 214 -9.26 6.04 -10.56
N ALA A 215 -9.64 5.28 -11.59
CA ALA A 215 -10.46 4.07 -11.47
C ALA A 215 -9.67 2.83 -10.99
N GLU A 216 -8.34 2.90 -10.97
CA GLU A 216 -7.47 1.94 -10.29
C GLU A 216 -7.41 2.28 -8.80
N ALA A 217 -7.02 3.52 -8.46
CA ALA A 217 -6.92 3.99 -7.07
C ALA A 217 -8.23 3.92 -6.28
N ARG A 218 -9.38 4.01 -6.94
CA ARG A 218 -10.70 3.87 -6.30
C ARG A 218 -11.07 2.43 -5.91
N LYS A 219 -10.37 1.42 -6.40
CA LYS A 219 -10.65 0.00 -6.13
C LYS A 219 -9.83 -0.51 -4.95
N PRO A 220 -10.39 -1.35 -4.05
CA PRO A 220 -9.67 -1.92 -2.90
C PRO A 220 -8.35 -2.61 -3.24
N ALA A 221 -8.21 -3.16 -4.45
CA ALA A 221 -6.99 -3.78 -4.94
C ALA A 221 -5.76 -2.84 -4.95
N ALA A 222 -5.96 -1.52 -5.11
CA ALA A 222 -4.88 -0.53 -5.02
C ALA A 222 -4.35 -0.34 -3.58
N CYS A 223 -5.16 -0.64 -2.56
CA CYS A 223 -4.76 -0.61 -1.16
C CYS A 223 -4.17 -1.97 -0.71
N ALA A 224 -4.68 -3.06 -1.29
CA ALA A 224 -4.38 -4.45 -0.93
C ALA A 224 -2.92 -4.89 -1.16
N SER A 225 -2.09 -4.07 -1.82
CA SER A 225 -0.64 -4.26 -1.91
C SER A 225 0.09 -4.04 -0.58
N CYS A 226 -0.48 -3.21 0.30
CA CYS A 226 0.13 -2.80 1.58
C CYS A 226 -0.79 -3.07 2.79
N HIS A 227 -2.11 -2.95 2.60
CA HIS A 227 -3.12 -3.06 3.66
C HIS A 227 -3.74 -4.46 3.70
N LEU A 228 -2.91 -5.43 4.11
CA LEU A 228 -3.21 -6.86 4.22
C LEU A 228 -2.45 -7.50 5.39
N GLY A 229 -2.67 -8.78 5.65
CA GLY A 229 -1.78 -9.60 6.48
C GLY A 229 -2.06 -9.58 8.00
N PRO A 230 -1.17 -10.16 8.82
CA PRO A 230 -1.50 -10.51 10.21
C PRO A 230 -1.70 -9.30 11.14
N ASP A 231 -1.11 -8.15 10.81
CA ASP A 231 -1.07 -6.95 11.65
C ASP A 231 -1.91 -5.77 11.11
N HIS A 232 -2.36 -5.80 9.86
CA HIS A 232 -3.38 -4.88 9.35
C HIS A 232 -4.13 -5.46 8.14
N PRO A 233 -4.99 -6.48 8.33
CA PRO A 233 -5.73 -7.14 7.25
C PRO A 233 -6.93 -6.30 6.77
N ASP A 234 -6.72 -5.04 6.41
CA ASP A 234 -7.83 -4.15 6.07
C ASP A 234 -8.55 -4.61 4.79
N ILE A 235 -7.87 -5.26 3.83
CA ILE A 235 -8.51 -5.86 2.65
C ILE A 235 -9.31 -7.13 2.97
N GLU A 236 -8.82 -7.99 3.87
CA GLU A 236 -9.54 -9.19 4.29
C GLU A 236 -10.74 -8.83 5.17
N ILE A 237 -10.60 -7.83 6.05
CA ILE A 237 -11.70 -7.21 6.80
C ILE A 237 -12.74 -6.61 5.86
N PHE A 238 -12.31 -5.88 4.82
CA PHE A 238 -13.20 -5.34 3.80
C PHE A 238 -13.98 -6.46 3.09
N ASN A 239 -13.30 -7.51 2.65
CA ASN A 239 -13.94 -8.67 1.99
C ASN A 239 -14.86 -9.48 2.92
N ASN A 240 -14.59 -9.49 4.22
CA ASN A 240 -15.45 -10.09 5.25
C ASN A 240 -16.70 -9.23 5.56
N SER A 241 -16.69 -7.95 5.20
CA SER A 241 -17.81 -7.02 5.40
C SER A 241 -18.89 -7.13 4.32
N MET A 242 -20.11 -6.65 4.64
CA MET A 242 -21.17 -6.51 3.64
C MET A 242 -20.83 -5.52 2.51
N HIS A 243 -19.92 -4.56 2.74
CA HIS A 243 -19.47 -3.64 1.69
C HIS A 243 -18.62 -4.38 0.64
N GLY A 244 -17.67 -5.22 1.09
CA GLY A 244 -16.87 -6.07 0.22
C GLY A 244 -17.70 -7.14 -0.49
N HIS A 245 -18.68 -7.74 0.19
CA HIS A 245 -19.64 -8.65 -0.45
C HIS A 245 -20.37 -8.00 -1.63
N ILE A 246 -20.89 -6.77 -1.46
CA ILE A 246 -21.59 -6.05 -2.54
C ILE A 246 -20.60 -5.62 -3.64
N TYR A 247 -19.43 -5.08 -3.28
CA TYR A 247 -18.37 -4.72 -4.23
C TYR A 247 -17.97 -5.91 -5.12
N ASN A 248 -17.61 -7.05 -4.53
CA ASN A 248 -17.18 -8.24 -5.28
C ASN A 248 -18.31 -8.81 -6.17
N SER A 249 -19.57 -8.58 -5.81
CA SER A 249 -20.73 -9.04 -6.60
C SER A 249 -21.10 -8.10 -7.76
N GLU A 250 -20.89 -6.79 -7.61
CA GLU A 250 -21.52 -5.77 -8.47
C GLU A 250 -20.57 -4.71 -9.07
N ALA A 251 -19.35 -4.57 -8.57
CA ALA A 251 -18.43 -3.50 -8.98
C ALA A 251 -18.09 -3.47 -10.48
N HIS A 252 -18.19 -4.60 -11.18
CA HIS A 252 -18.02 -4.66 -12.64
C HIS A 252 -19.08 -3.85 -13.42
N LYS A 253 -20.10 -3.29 -12.75
CA LYS A 253 -21.16 -2.44 -13.30
C LYS A 253 -21.01 -0.96 -12.90
N TRP A 254 -20.03 -0.63 -12.05
CA TRP A 254 -19.89 0.69 -11.42
C TRP A 254 -19.01 1.63 -12.25
N ASN A 255 -19.34 2.92 -12.21
CA ASN A 255 -18.57 3.97 -12.88
C ASN A 255 -17.42 4.41 -11.96
N PHE A 256 -16.20 3.94 -12.21
CA PHE A 256 -15.03 4.35 -11.42
C PHE A 256 -14.27 5.55 -12.01
N ASP A 257 -14.54 5.92 -13.26
CA ASP A 257 -13.77 6.92 -14.04
C ASP A 257 -14.37 8.34 -13.99
N ALA A 258 -15.40 8.56 -13.17
CA ALA A 258 -15.95 9.87 -12.82
C ALA A 258 -14.87 10.87 -12.35
N ALA A 259 -15.16 12.16 -12.38
CA ALA A 259 -14.22 13.18 -11.90
C ALA A 259 -14.00 13.10 -10.36
N PRO A 260 -12.97 13.75 -9.80
CA PRO A 260 -12.94 14.08 -8.38
C PRO A 260 -14.22 14.83 -7.98
N ASP A 261 -14.72 14.57 -6.77
CA ASP A 261 -15.96 15.16 -6.21
C ASP A 261 -17.25 14.97 -7.03
N THR A 262 -17.24 14.15 -8.09
CA THR A 262 -18.44 13.72 -8.82
C THR A 262 -18.63 12.20 -8.81
N TRP A 263 -17.95 11.47 -7.91
CA TRP A 263 -18.06 10.03 -7.77
C TRP A 263 -18.83 9.68 -6.51
N ASP A 264 -20.14 9.53 -6.65
CA ASP A 264 -21.08 9.41 -5.53
C ASP A 264 -22.22 8.45 -5.90
N VAL A 265 -23.10 8.12 -4.96
CA VAL A 265 -24.29 7.32 -5.19
C VAL A 265 -25.15 8.00 -6.29
N PRO A 266 -25.46 7.33 -7.43
CA PRO A 266 -25.49 5.88 -7.64
C PRO A 266 -24.34 5.29 -8.51
N ASP A 267 -23.22 5.97 -8.75
CA ASP A 267 -22.07 5.41 -9.50
C ASP A 267 -21.54 4.11 -8.88
N PHE A 268 -21.68 3.98 -7.55
CA PHE A 268 -21.44 2.77 -6.77
C PHE A 268 -22.58 2.52 -5.77
N ARG A 269 -22.68 1.28 -5.26
CA ARG A 269 -23.72 0.86 -4.29
C ARG A 269 -23.17 0.52 -2.89
N ALA A 270 -21.87 0.22 -2.76
CA ALA A 270 -21.21 0.09 -1.47
C ALA A 270 -19.83 0.77 -1.53
N PRO A 271 -19.37 1.40 -0.42
CA PRO A 271 -18.13 2.14 -0.42
C PRO A 271 -16.91 1.23 -0.59
N THR A 272 -15.87 1.75 -1.23
CA THR A 272 -14.52 1.16 -1.23
C THR A 272 -13.63 1.84 -0.19
N CYS A 273 -12.41 1.33 0.00
CA CYS A 273 -11.37 1.97 0.82
C CYS A 273 -11.21 3.46 0.47
N ALA A 274 -11.14 3.78 -0.83
CA ALA A 274 -11.02 5.15 -1.33
C ALA A 274 -12.28 5.98 -1.05
N ALA A 275 -13.49 5.42 -1.17
CA ALA A 275 -14.74 6.14 -0.88
C ALA A 275 -14.79 6.61 0.59
N CYS A 276 -14.43 5.74 1.54
CA CYS A 276 -14.38 6.10 2.96
C CYS A 276 -13.25 7.09 3.29
N HIS A 277 -12.04 6.87 2.78
CA HIS A 277 -10.83 7.53 3.31
C HIS A 277 -10.27 8.69 2.46
N MET A 278 -10.64 8.82 1.18
CA MET A 278 -9.98 9.76 0.26
C MET A 278 -10.92 10.49 -0.70
N SER A 279 -11.97 9.86 -1.23
CA SER A 279 -12.86 10.48 -2.24
C SER A 279 -13.88 11.41 -1.59
N GLY A 280 -14.28 12.45 -2.33
CA GLY A 280 -15.48 13.22 -2.03
C GLY A 280 -16.73 12.41 -2.35
N VAL A 281 -17.50 12.12 -1.31
CA VAL A 281 -18.75 11.34 -1.33
C VAL A 281 -19.75 12.09 -0.45
N GLY A 282 -20.96 12.34 -0.97
CA GLY A 282 -21.99 13.15 -0.32
C GLY A 282 -21.51 14.56 0.00
N GLU A 283 -21.46 14.89 1.29
CA GLU A 283 -21.05 16.21 1.81
C GLU A 283 -19.55 16.31 2.09
N THR A 284 -18.73 15.36 1.63
CA THR A 284 -17.27 15.37 1.79
C THR A 284 -16.54 15.73 0.50
N THR A 285 -15.37 16.37 0.61
CA THR A 285 -14.46 16.62 -0.52
C THR A 285 -13.39 15.54 -0.63
N THR A 286 -12.82 15.38 -1.83
CA THR A 286 -11.65 14.55 -2.08
C THR A 286 -10.44 15.08 -1.31
N THR A 287 -9.57 14.18 -0.85
CA THR A 287 -8.34 14.50 -0.15
C THR A 287 -7.28 13.41 -0.34
N HIS A 288 -6.01 13.80 -0.42
CA HIS A 288 -4.88 12.87 -0.28
C HIS A 288 -4.42 12.70 1.18
N ASN A 289 -4.99 13.47 2.13
CA ASN A 289 -4.71 13.27 3.56
C ASN A 289 -5.55 12.12 4.14
N VAL A 290 -5.08 10.88 3.97
CA VAL A 290 -5.71 9.67 4.51
C VAL A 290 -5.91 9.68 6.04
N SER A 291 -5.22 10.56 6.78
CA SER A 291 -5.38 10.68 8.24
C SER A 291 -6.57 11.55 8.64
N ARG A 292 -7.08 12.38 7.72
CA ARG A 292 -8.13 13.39 7.95
C ARG A 292 -9.42 12.81 8.56
N ARG A 293 -9.86 11.63 8.13
CA ARG A 293 -11.12 11.00 8.59
C ARG A 293 -10.94 9.98 9.72
N LEU A 294 -9.75 9.91 10.34
CA LEU A 294 -9.41 8.92 11.37
C LEU A 294 -9.57 9.48 12.80
N LYS A 295 -10.54 8.97 13.57
CA LYS A 295 -10.70 9.27 15.00
C LYS A 295 -9.58 8.65 15.86
N TRP A 296 -9.25 7.39 15.59
CA TRP A 296 -8.38 6.55 16.42
C TRP A 296 -7.05 6.22 15.73
N ASN A 297 -5.97 6.12 16.51
CA ASN A 297 -4.82 5.29 16.16
C ASN A 297 -5.16 3.84 16.54
N LEU A 298 -5.33 2.98 15.52
CA LEU A 298 -5.65 1.56 15.70
C LEU A 298 -4.43 0.63 15.61
N TRP A 299 -3.26 1.12 15.16
CA TRP A 299 -2.04 0.31 14.98
C TRP A 299 -1.11 0.33 16.20
N GLY A 300 -1.28 1.29 17.12
CA GLY A 300 -0.50 1.37 18.36
C GLY A 300 -0.80 0.25 19.36
N VAL A 301 0.11 0.09 20.34
CA VAL A 301 0.01 -0.85 21.47
C VAL A 301 -1.32 -0.69 22.22
N SER A 302 -1.66 0.55 22.57
CA SER A 302 -2.99 1.00 23.01
C SER A 302 -3.58 1.95 21.98
N SER A 303 -4.90 1.93 21.81
CA SER A 303 -5.60 2.84 20.93
C SER A 303 -5.83 4.19 21.59
N LYS A 304 -5.35 5.24 20.93
CA LYS A 304 -5.42 6.63 21.37
C LYS A 304 -6.13 7.47 20.33
N LEU A 305 -6.82 8.52 20.76
CA LEU A 305 -7.43 9.48 19.86
C LEU A 305 -6.35 10.23 19.07
N ARG A 306 -6.61 10.53 17.80
CA ARG A 306 -5.72 11.33 16.93
C ARG A 306 -5.96 12.82 17.18
N THR A 307 -5.11 13.41 18.01
CA THR A 307 -5.24 14.78 18.53
C THR A 307 -4.15 15.75 18.03
N ALA A 308 -3.19 15.29 17.22
CA ALA A 308 -1.98 16.05 16.92
C ALA A 308 -2.02 16.90 15.62
N GLY A 309 -3.17 16.97 14.94
CA GLY A 309 -3.31 17.67 13.66
C GLY A 309 -2.61 16.94 12.50
N ASP A 310 -2.09 17.69 11.52
CA ASP A 310 -1.44 17.12 10.34
C ASP A 310 -0.09 16.45 10.64
N GLU A 311 0.32 15.48 9.84
CA GLU A 311 1.66 14.91 9.87
C GLU A 311 2.72 15.96 9.53
N GLN A 312 3.86 15.91 10.23
CA GLN A 312 4.95 16.88 10.14
C GLN A 312 6.25 16.28 9.59
N ALA A 313 6.34 14.96 9.40
CA ALA A 313 7.59 14.27 9.07
C ALA A 313 8.31 14.81 7.83
N ALA A 314 7.57 15.10 6.76
CA ALA A 314 8.11 15.67 5.52
C ALA A 314 8.61 17.11 5.73
N VAL A 315 7.85 17.93 6.44
CA VAL A 315 8.20 19.32 6.79
C VAL A 315 9.43 19.38 7.71
N VAL A 316 9.57 18.44 8.65
CA VAL A 316 10.75 18.30 9.50
C VAL A 316 11.95 17.81 8.71
N TYR A 317 11.77 16.85 7.79
CA TYR A 317 12.83 16.36 6.91
C TYR A 317 13.37 17.47 6.00
N GLU A 318 12.50 18.20 5.30
CA GLU A 318 12.89 19.31 4.42
C GLU A 318 13.73 20.38 5.15
N LYS A 319 13.37 20.70 6.39
CA LYS A 319 14.06 21.71 7.22
C LYS A 319 15.38 21.23 7.85
N THR A 320 15.67 19.92 7.84
CA THR A 320 16.78 19.35 8.65
C THR A 320 17.66 18.31 7.95
N GLY A 321 17.20 17.73 6.84
CA GLY A 321 17.80 16.55 6.20
C GLY A 321 17.74 15.26 7.02
N LYS A 322 16.96 15.22 8.13
CA LYS A 322 16.96 14.11 9.09
C LYS A 322 15.68 13.29 9.06
N LEU A 323 15.85 11.98 8.86
CA LEU A 323 14.79 10.98 9.02
C LEU A 323 14.23 11.05 10.45
N ASN A 324 12.92 10.91 10.58
CA ASN A 324 12.22 11.08 11.85
C ASN A 324 10.95 10.19 11.90
N VAL A 325 10.44 9.95 13.11
CA VAL A 325 9.28 9.05 13.35
C VAL A 325 7.92 9.65 12.98
N GLY A 326 7.90 10.91 12.55
CA GLY A 326 6.69 11.69 12.31
C GLY A 326 5.84 11.91 13.55
N THR A 327 4.54 11.98 13.34
CA THR A 327 3.52 12.36 14.32
C THR A 327 2.51 11.21 14.46
N PRO A 328 2.76 10.20 15.32
CA PRO A 328 1.94 8.98 15.43
C PRO A 328 0.44 9.18 15.73
N LEU A 329 0.04 10.36 16.21
CA LEU A 329 -1.35 10.73 16.51
C LEU A 329 -1.89 11.82 15.56
N ALA A 330 -1.28 11.99 14.38
CA ALA A 330 -1.79 12.85 13.33
C ALA A 330 -3.20 12.40 12.88
N GLY A 331 -4.03 13.34 12.43
CA GLY A 331 -5.44 13.14 12.10
C GLY A 331 -6.06 14.42 11.55
N HIS A 332 -7.36 14.63 11.81
CA HIS A 332 -8.01 15.89 11.45
C HIS A 332 -7.41 17.08 12.23
N PRO A 333 -7.12 18.23 11.60
CA PRO A 333 -6.62 19.43 12.29
C PRO A 333 -7.49 19.88 13.47
N ASN A 334 -8.81 19.87 13.30
CA ASN A 334 -9.79 20.18 14.35
C ASN A 334 -10.08 19.02 15.33
N GLY A 335 -9.23 17.98 15.36
CA GLY A 335 -9.28 16.89 16.34
C GLY A 335 -10.24 15.72 16.05
N PRO A 336 -10.28 14.72 16.95
CA PRO A 336 -10.80 13.38 16.68
C PRO A 336 -12.31 13.29 16.43
N GLU A 337 -13.11 14.18 17.04
CA GLU A 337 -14.55 14.20 16.79
C GLU A 337 -14.92 14.93 15.48
N ALA A 338 -14.06 15.83 14.98
CA ALA A 338 -14.20 16.37 13.63
C ALA A 338 -13.87 15.30 12.57
N ALA A 339 -12.82 14.49 12.79
CA ALA A 339 -12.55 13.29 11.98
C ALA A 339 -13.75 12.33 11.96
N ARG A 340 -14.37 12.08 13.12
CA ARG A 340 -15.57 11.23 13.23
C ARG A 340 -16.78 11.86 12.53
N ALA A 341 -16.97 13.17 12.62
CA ALA A 341 -18.05 13.87 11.93
C ALA A 341 -17.91 13.77 10.41
N GLU A 342 -16.72 14.01 9.85
CA GLU A 342 -16.49 13.89 8.40
C GLU A 342 -16.69 12.45 7.91
N MET A 343 -16.21 11.44 8.65
CA MET A 343 -16.48 10.04 8.33
C MET A 343 -17.99 9.72 8.33
N LYS A 344 -18.78 10.30 9.25
CA LYS A 344 -20.24 10.13 9.27
C LYS A 344 -20.94 10.74 8.04
N LEU A 345 -20.36 11.76 7.39
CA LEU A 345 -20.92 12.32 6.15
C LEU A 345 -20.84 11.34 4.99
N VAL A 346 -19.80 10.50 4.92
CA VAL A 346 -19.73 9.39 3.94
C VAL A 346 -20.83 8.37 4.23
N CYS A 347 -21.02 7.99 5.50
CA CYS A 347 -22.09 7.05 5.89
C CYS A 347 -23.49 7.60 5.55
N LYS A 348 -23.71 8.91 5.72
CA LYS A 348 -24.98 9.62 5.46
C LYS A 348 -25.49 9.47 4.02
N ALA A 349 -24.61 9.25 3.05
CA ALA A 349 -24.99 9.01 1.65
C ALA A 349 -25.80 7.71 1.45
N CYS A 350 -25.63 6.73 2.34
CA CYS A 350 -26.27 5.40 2.25
C CYS A 350 -27.14 5.02 3.48
N HIS A 351 -26.89 5.62 4.65
CA HIS A 351 -27.43 5.16 5.92
C HIS A 351 -28.06 6.29 6.75
N THR A 352 -29.03 5.92 7.58
CA THR A 352 -29.59 6.82 8.61
C THR A 352 -28.55 7.15 9.68
N SER A 353 -28.74 8.27 10.38
CA SER A 353 -27.98 8.61 11.59
C SER A 353 -28.02 7.47 12.60
N THR A 354 -29.20 6.95 12.93
CA THR A 354 -29.38 5.85 13.90
C THR A 354 -28.54 4.60 13.57
N HIS A 355 -28.43 4.22 12.29
CA HIS A 355 -27.55 3.11 11.89
C HIS A 355 -26.08 3.46 12.13
N THR A 356 -25.66 4.62 11.63
CA THR A 356 -24.28 5.13 11.68
C THR A 356 -23.79 5.34 13.12
N ASP A 357 -24.64 5.90 13.97
CA ASP A 357 -24.37 6.17 15.38
C ASP A 357 -24.26 4.87 16.17
N ASN A 358 -25.19 3.92 15.99
CA ASN A 358 -25.13 2.62 16.65
C ASN A 358 -23.87 1.83 16.26
N PHE A 359 -23.47 1.88 14.98
CA PHE A 359 -22.24 1.27 14.49
C PHE A 359 -21.02 1.84 15.22
N PHE A 360 -20.83 3.16 15.21
CA PHE A 360 -19.67 3.77 15.86
C PHE A 360 -19.70 3.72 17.40
N ILE A 361 -20.87 3.70 18.04
CA ILE A 361 -20.99 3.50 19.49
C ILE A 361 -20.49 2.11 19.90
N MET A 362 -20.81 1.06 19.13
CA MET A 362 -20.32 -0.29 19.42
C MET A 362 -18.87 -0.51 18.97
N GLY A 363 -18.45 0.12 17.86
CA GLY A 363 -17.05 0.13 17.42
C GLY A 363 -16.11 0.82 18.41
N ASP A 364 -16.44 2.03 18.88
CA ASP A 364 -15.65 2.74 19.90
C ASP A 364 -15.60 1.93 21.23
N LYS A 365 -16.68 1.23 21.61
CA LYS A 365 -16.69 0.30 22.77
C LYS A 365 -15.76 -0.91 22.59
N GLN A 366 -15.66 -1.49 21.38
CA GLN A 366 -14.74 -2.60 21.12
C GLN A 366 -13.27 -2.14 21.21
N VAL A 367 -12.98 -0.92 20.75
CA VAL A 367 -11.65 -0.29 20.90
C VAL A 367 -11.29 -0.11 22.37
N GLU A 368 -12.22 0.38 23.19
CA GLU A 368 -11.96 0.55 24.63
C GLU A 368 -11.91 -0.79 25.39
N LEU A 369 -12.67 -1.82 24.98
CA LEU A 369 -12.55 -3.17 25.52
C LEU A 369 -11.14 -3.75 25.25
N TYR A 370 -10.58 -3.51 24.07
CA TYR A 370 -9.18 -3.84 23.82
C TYR A 370 -8.23 -3.06 24.76
N ASN A 371 -8.46 -1.75 24.94
CA ASN A 371 -7.61 -0.94 25.82
C ASN A 371 -7.58 -1.47 27.26
N VAL A 372 -8.68 -2.05 27.77
CA VAL A 372 -8.73 -2.75 29.07
C VAL A 372 -7.79 -3.96 29.09
N TYR A 373 -7.86 -4.85 28.09
CA TYR A 373 -6.96 -6.00 28.00
C TYR A 373 -5.48 -5.58 27.89
N ASN A 374 -5.19 -4.56 27.09
CA ASN A 374 -3.83 -4.06 26.91
C ASN A 374 -3.28 -3.38 28.18
N ALA A 375 -4.10 -2.65 28.94
CA ALA A 375 -3.66 -2.05 30.20
C ALA A 375 -3.24 -3.12 31.23
N GLU A 376 -3.98 -4.23 31.31
CA GLU A 376 -3.63 -5.36 32.19
C GLU A 376 -2.34 -6.06 31.73
N ALA A 377 -2.22 -6.35 30.43
CA ALA A 377 -1.02 -6.98 29.86
C ALA A 377 0.23 -6.10 30.01
N THR A 378 0.10 -4.79 29.78
CA THR A 378 1.20 -3.81 29.92
C THR A 378 1.64 -3.72 31.37
N LYS A 379 0.70 -3.70 32.32
CA LYS A 379 1.03 -3.73 33.76
C LYS A 379 1.82 -4.99 34.14
N MET A 380 1.39 -6.17 33.67
CA MET A 380 2.12 -7.42 33.92
C MET A 380 3.54 -7.37 33.33
N LEU A 381 3.72 -6.82 32.13
CA LEU A 381 5.03 -6.60 31.51
C LEU A 381 5.93 -5.68 32.36
N GLU A 382 5.38 -4.56 32.83
CA GLU A 382 6.09 -3.58 33.67
C GLU A 382 6.50 -4.17 35.03
N GLU A 383 5.61 -4.93 35.68
CA GLU A 383 5.89 -5.58 36.98
C GLU A 383 6.92 -6.72 36.88
N LEU A 384 6.91 -7.51 35.79
CA LEU A 384 7.97 -8.49 35.51
C LEU A 384 9.30 -7.80 35.21
N LYS A 385 9.29 -6.75 34.39
CA LYS A 385 10.49 -5.97 34.05
C LYS A 385 11.13 -5.34 35.29
N ALA A 386 10.34 -4.74 36.18
CA ALA A 386 10.81 -4.15 37.43
C ALA A 386 11.44 -5.17 38.41
N LYS A 387 11.22 -6.48 38.19
CA LYS A 387 11.78 -7.58 38.98
C LYS A 387 12.90 -8.34 38.26
N ASN A 388 13.25 -7.96 37.03
CA ASN A 388 14.14 -8.70 36.13
C ASN A 388 13.64 -10.13 35.83
N LEU A 389 12.32 -10.29 35.69
CA LEU A 389 11.63 -11.55 35.34
C LEU A 389 11.26 -11.61 33.86
N LEU A 390 12.09 -10.99 33.02
CA LEU A 390 12.03 -11.00 31.55
C LEU A 390 13.45 -11.25 31.03
N LEU A 391 13.59 -11.90 29.87
CA LEU A 391 14.88 -11.98 29.16
C LEU A 391 15.19 -10.66 28.44
N GLU A 392 16.48 -10.43 28.16
CA GLU A 392 16.92 -9.26 27.38
C GLU A 392 16.49 -9.35 25.91
N ASP A 393 16.49 -10.56 25.34
CA ASP A 393 15.92 -10.82 24.02
C ASP A 393 14.42 -11.16 24.12
N ALA A 394 13.58 -10.25 23.64
CA ALA A 394 12.13 -10.38 23.70
C ALA A 394 11.57 -11.54 22.88
N TRP A 395 12.24 -11.95 21.79
CA TRP A 395 11.79 -13.06 20.94
C TRP A 395 12.11 -14.44 21.53
N SER A 396 13.06 -14.51 22.47
CA SER A 396 13.36 -15.70 23.26
C SER A 396 12.47 -15.83 24.51
N ASP A 397 11.64 -14.84 24.82
CA ASP A 397 10.83 -14.76 26.04
C ASP A 397 9.34 -14.97 25.75
N GLU A 398 8.79 -16.11 26.19
CA GLU A 398 7.38 -16.47 25.94
C GLU A 398 6.37 -15.41 26.43
N PHE A 399 6.67 -14.64 27.49
CA PHE A 399 5.78 -13.56 27.91
C PHE A 399 5.82 -12.39 26.92
N GLN A 400 7.00 -12.02 26.43
CA GLN A 400 7.18 -10.87 25.55
C GLN A 400 6.72 -11.17 24.12
N ASP A 401 6.92 -12.39 23.62
CA ASP A 401 6.41 -12.88 22.34
C ASP A 401 4.87 -12.91 22.31
N VAL A 402 4.23 -13.51 23.31
CA VAL A 402 2.76 -13.53 23.44
C VAL A 402 2.21 -12.11 23.62
N TYR A 403 2.88 -11.28 24.43
CA TYR A 403 2.49 -9.88 24.56
C TYR A 403 2.54 -9.15 23.21
N TYR A 404 3.59 -9.38 22.40
CA TYR A 404 3.71 -8.82 21.05
C TYR A 404 2.56 -9.26 20.16
N HIS A 405 2.28 -10.57 20.06
CA HIS A 405 1.20 -11.10 19.23
C HIS A 405 -0.18 -10.55 19.63
N MET A 406 -0.48 -10.50 20.93
CA MET A 406 -1.73 -9.96 21.47
C MET A 406 -1.97 -8.49 21.10
N TRP A 407 -0.94 -7.62 21.09
CA TRP A 407 -1.12 -6.20 20.73
C TRP A 407 -0.96 -5.92 19.23
N HIS A 408 0.01 -6.58 18.58
CA HIS A 408 0.42 -6.33 17.21
C HIS A 408 -0.50 -7.00 16.18
N HIS A 409 -0.93 -8.24 16.41
CA HIS A 409 -1.77 -8.97 15.47
C HIS A 409 -3.22 -9.01 15.95
N GLU A 410 -3.49 -9.69 17.06
CA GLU A 410 -4.85 -9.98 17.54
C GLU A 410 -5.61 -8.70 17.90
N GLY A 411 -4.95 -7.81 18.66
CA GLY A 411 -5.49 -6.54 19.07
C GLY A 411 -5.81 -5.61 17.91
N ARG A 412 -4.90 -5.48 16.93
CA ARG A 412 -5.16 -4.65 15.75
C ARG A 412 -6.36 -5.16 14.96
N ARG A 413 -6.41 -6.47 14.68
CA ARG A 413 -7.53 -7.15 14.02
C ARG A 413 -8.87 -6.95 14.75
N MET A 414 -8.91 -7.16 16.06
CA MET A 414 -10.08 -6.89 16.92
C MET A 414 -10.64 -5.47 16.75
N ARG A 415 -9.76 -4.46 16.64
CA ARG A 415 -10.13 -3.04 16.55
C ARG A 415 -10.51 -2.62 15.13
N GLN A 416 -9.73 -3.04 14.13
CA GLN A 416 -9.96 -2.74 12.71
C GLN A 416 -11.23 -3.41 12.20
N GLY A 417 -11.42 -4.70 12.51
CA GLY A 417 -12.62 -5.47 12.12
C GLY A 417 -13.90 -4.82 12.63
N ALA A 418 -13.90 -4.33 13.87
CA ALA A 418 -15.05 -3.66 14.47
C ALA A 418 -15.39 -2.30 13.84
N LEU A 419 -14.38 -1.52 13.41
CA LEU A 419 -14.58 -0.19 12.84
C LEU A 419 -14.75 -0.15 11.31
N MET A 420 -14.50 -1.28 10.61
CA MET A 420 -14.77 -1.44 9.18
C MET A 420 -15.88 -2.47 8.87
N GLY A 421 -16.45 -3.12 9.88
CA GLY A 421 -17.60 -4.02 9.72
C GLY A 421 -17.25 -5.43 9.24
N GLY A 422 -16.04 -5.92 9.52
CA GLY A 422 -15.67 -7.32 9.36
C GLY A 422 -15.94 -8.10 10.66
N PRO A 423 -17.08 -8.81 10.80
CA PRO A 423 -17.46 -9.46 12.06
C PRO A 423 -16.49 -10.55 12.50
N ASP A 424 -15.87 -11.26 11.56
CA ASP A 424 -14.98 -12.38 11.86
C ASP A 424 -13.64 -11.90 12.42
N TYR A 425 -13.09 -10.82 11.87
CA TYR A 425 -11.91 -10.13 12.37
C TYR A 425 -12.14 -9.38 13.68
N SER A 426 -13.36 -8.89 13.93
CA SER A 426 -13.75 -8.38 15.26
C SER A 426 -13.81 -9.49 16.30
N HIS A 427 -14.23 -10.70 15.89
CA HIS A 427 -14.50 -11.82 16.80
C HIS A 427 -13.40 -12.89 16.84
N TRP A 428 -13.38 -13.82 15.88
CA TRP A 428 -12.51 -15.00 15.90
C TRP A 428 -11.04 -14.62 15.77
N HIS A 429 -10.69 -13.82 14.76
CA HIS A 429 -9.34 -13.28 14.56
C HIS A 429 -9.03 -12.03 15.40
N GLY A 430 -9.87 -11.74 16.40
CA GLY A 430 -9.81 -10.55 17.23
C GLY A 430 -10.00 -10.88 18.71
N VAL A 431 -11.17 -10.53 19.27
CA VAL A 431 -11.41 -10.66 20.72
C VAL A 431 -11.30 -12.10 21.25
N PHE A 432 -11.52 -13.13 20.42
CA PHE A 432 -11.33 -14.52 20.81
C PHE A 432 -9.85 -14.85 21.00
N GLU A 433 -9.00 -14.45 20.05
CA GLU A 433 -7.54 -14.59 20.12
C GLU A 433 -6.97 -13.78 21.30
N VAL A 434 -7.27 -12.48 21.42
CA VAL A 434 -6.84 -11.61 22.56
C VAL A 434 -7.22 -12.20 23.93
N LYS A 435 -8.39 -12.84 24.02
CA LYS A 435 -8.90 -13.52 25.24
C LYS A 435 -8.10 -14.78 25.60
N ASN A 436 -7.46 -15.44 24.64
CA ASN A 436 -6.55 -16.56 24.90
C ASN A 436 -5.19 -16.03 25.38
N ASP A 437 -4.62 -15.06 24.67
CA ASP A 437 -3.29 -14.53 24.98
C ASP A 437 -3.25 -13.85 26.36
N ILE A 438 -4.23 -13.02 26.73
CA ILE A 438 -4.29 -12.45 28.09
C ILE A 438 -4.36 -13.53 29.19
N ARG A 439 -4.93 -14.71 28.90
CA ARG A 439 -4.90 -15.85 29.84
C ARG A 439 -3.52 -16.48 29.92
N LYS A 440 -2.86 -16.71 28.79
CA LYS A 440 -1.49 -17.23 28.73
C LYS A 440 -0.52 -16.29 29.45
N LEU A 441 -0.63 -14.98 29.23
CA LEU A 441 0.15 -13.95 29.94
C LEU A 441 -0.07 -14.00 31.46
N ARG A 442 -1.31 -14.11 31.94
CA ARG A 442 -1.60 -14.27 33.38
C ARG A 442 -0.97 -15.53 33.98
N GLU A 443 -0.99 -16.64 33.23
CA GLU A 443 -0.43 -17.93 33.67
C GLU A 443 1.11 -17.86 33.78
N ILE A 444 1.81 -17.28 32.79
CA ILE A 444 3.26 -17.05 32.82
C ILE A 444 3.64 -16.02 33.91
N TYR A 445 2.94 -14.87 33.96
CA TYR A 445 3.15 -13.84 34.97
C TYR A 445 3.08 -14.42 36.39
N LYS A 446 2.02 -15.19 36.68
CA LYS A 446 1.86 -15.85 37.98
C LYS A 446 3.05 -16.77 38.30
N LYS A 447 3.41 -17.66 37.37
CA LYS A 447 4.51 -18.62 37.52
C LYS A 447 5.85 -17.93 37.79
N ARG A 448 6.18 -16.86 37.06
CA ARG A 448 7.43 -16.09 37.27
C ARG A 448 7.41 -15.32 38.59
N MET A 449 6.28 -14.73 38.95
CA MET A 449 6.09 -13.99 40.21
C MET A 449 6.14 -14.89 41.45
N GLU A 450 5.64 -16.12 41.37
CA GLU A 450 5.70 -17.12 42.46
C GLU A 450 7.08 -17.78 42.59
N SER A 451 7.77 -18.04 41.48
CA SER A 451 9.09 -18.71 41.47
C SER A 451 10.28 -17.77 41.62
N GLY A 452 10.11 -16.48 41.32
CA GLY A 452 11.19 -15.49 41.29
C GLY A 452 12.21 -15.74 40.16
N LYS A 453 11.80 -16.42 39.07
CA LYS A 453 12.67 -16.81 37.95
C LYS A 453 11.95 -16.67 36.61
N VAL A 454 12.72 -16.57 35.53
CA VAL A 454 12.30 -16.99 34.19
C VAL A 454 12.50 -18.50 34.09
N GLU A 455 11.70 -19.18 33.26
CA GLU A 455 11.71 -20.65 33.11
C GLU A 455 12.80 -21.22 32.19
#